data_AF-N4VJ31-F1
#
_entry.id   AF-N4VJ31-F1
#
_cell.length_a   1.000
_cell.length_b   1.000
_cell.length_c   1.000
_cell.angle_alpha   90.00
_cell.angle_beta   90.00
_cell.angle_gamma   90.00
#
_symmetry.space_group_name_H-M   'P 1'
#
loop_
_entity.id
_entity.type
_entity.pdbx_description
1 polymer ?
#
loop_
_entity_poly.entity_id
_entity_poly.type
_entity_poly.pdbx_seq_one_letter_code
_entity_poly.pdbx_strand_id
1 'polypeptide(L)'
;MGVKSGIICLAGLFANIIATDVDDYVTRQRETSLQGVLNNVGPKGSLVEGAGAGIVVASPSKSAPDYFYTWTRDAALTMKMAVDEFIMGNNKLQVSIEDYYRSQAVIQTANNPSGSLLPSGLGLGEAKYLVDGSRFNGDWGRPQRDGPALRAITIITYASWLAENGEKAEAQEKVWPVIANDLSYVGQYWNSTGFDLWEEVKGSSFFTVQNQYRSLVEGAALAKTLGVECKACELAPDVLCFLQSFWNGEYYTANVNTETKRSGKDANVMLGSISVFDVAASCEDPSIQPCHSRALANFKVYVDSFRNASLYPINKSIPKTKGIALGRYTEDVYMNGNPWYLITAGAAEFLYDALAQWEAQGQIKVDSTSLPFFKDLHPTAKEGTYTKNKNATAEYANIVTAVRAYADSFVAVLQKYTPSNGSFSEQFDKAQGTPVSASDLTWSYAAFVTMAERRAGKFPPSWVPASSKVPSTCAKSSARGVYSPATAAGAPDVSDSCTVPVTFQVNATTYFGENVVLLGATPELGSWNVKNAQPLSAANYTEQLPLWTADVQLPGGSKVTYIYARVQNCNQGYIYESANRTLTVPDCKSSKKPVVVNDAWEGRRGASGNC
;
A
#
# COMPACT_ATOMS: atom_id res chain seq x y z
N MET A 1 58.64 11.64 40.93
CA MET A 1 57.47 12.48 40.63
C MET A 1 56.99 12.11 39.24
N GLY A 2 55.95 11.28 39.15
CA GLY A 2 55.45 10.72 37.89
C GLY A 2 54.12 11.37 37.50
N VAL A 3 54.08 11.87 36.27
CA VAL A 3 52.90 12.47 35.63
C VAL A 3 51.93 11.35 35.21
N LYS A 4 50.67 11.42 35.66
CA LYS A 4 49.56 10.58 35.16
C LYS A 4 48.78 11.36 34.11
N SER A 5 48.73 10.85 32.88
CA SER A 5 47.86 11.33 31.80
C SER A 5 46.42 10.88 32.01
N GLY A 6 45.48 11.84 31.90
CA GLY A 6 44.05 11.60 31.82
C GLY A 6 43.65 11.22 30.39
N ILE A 7 43.10 10.01 30.23
CA ILE A 7 42.34 9.59 29.06
C ILE A 7 41.06 8.94 29.58
N ILE A 8 40.09 9.75 30.03
CA ILE A 8 38.71 9.32 30.24
C ILE A 8 37.82 10.52 29.88
N CYS A 9 36.72 10.27 29.16
CA CYS A 9 35.61 11.21 28.88
C CYS A 9 35.61 12.06 27.58
N LEU A 10 36.05 11.51 26.44
CA LEU A 10 35.68 12.08 25.11
C LEU A 10 34.57 11.28 24.41
N ALA A 11 34.56 9.94 24.51
CA ALA A 11 33.55 9.10 23.83
C ALA A 11 32.10 9.32 24.35
N GLY A 12 31.93 9.56 25.65
CA GLY A 12 30.61 9.83 26.24
C GLY A 12 30.03 11.19 25.87
N LEU A 13 30.88 12.20 25.64
CA LEU A 13 30.44 13.53 25.21
C LEU A 13 29.95 13.51 23.75
N PHE A 14 30.68 12.84 22.85
CA PHE A 14 30.29 12.72 21.44
C PHE A 14 29.01 11.89 21.24
N ALA A 15 28.82 10.83 22.02
CA ALA A 15 27.58 10.03 21.98
C ALA A 15 26.36 10.84 22.46
N ASN A 16 26.53 11.64 23.53
CA ASN A 16 25.46 12.51 24.04
C ASN A 16 25.10 13.64 23.06
N ILE A 17 26.08 14.26 22.39
CA ILE A 17 25.84 15.33 21.40
C ILE A 17 25.09 14.81 20.16
N ILE A 18 25.44 13.60 19.67
CA ILE A 18 24.76 12.98 18.52
C ILE A 18 23.34 12.54 18.90
N ALA A 19 23.12 12.03 20.12
CA ALA A 19 21.79 11.65 20.59
C ALA A 19 20.84 12.86 20.72
N THR A 20 21.33 13.99 21.27
CA THR A 20 20.56 15.23 21.35
C THR A 20 20.18 15.79 19.96
N ASP A 21 21.03 15.59 18.96
CA ASP A 21 20.78 16.06 17.59
C ASP A 21 19.70 15.24 16.86
N VAL A 22 19.66 13.91 17.07
CA VAL A 22 18.61 13.05 16.49
C VAL A 22 17.25 13.31 17.14
N ASP A 23 17.18 13.54 18.46
CA ASP A 23 15.94 13.87 19.16
C ASP A 23 15.32 15.18 18.65
N ASP A 24 16.15 16.22 18.48
CA ASP A 24 15.74 17.51 17.95
C ASP A 24 15.30 17.42 16.48
N TYR A 25 15.97 16.58 15.67
CA TYR A 25 15.56 16.30 14.31
C TYR A 25 14.21 15.58 14.26
N VAL A 26 14.01 14.51 15.03
CA VAL A 26 12.75 13.74 15.04
C VAL A 26 11.58 14.64 15.43
N THR A 27 11.75 15.47 16.46
CA THR A 27 10.69 16.37 16.92
C THR A 27 10.26 17.34 15.82
N ARG A 28 11.22 18.07 15.21
CA ARG A 28 10.92 19.02 14.13
C ARG A 28 10.39 18.34 12.87
N GLN A 29 11.02 17.26 12.45
CA GLN A 29 10.66 16.57 11.22
C GLN A 29 9.30 15.88 11.32
N ARG A 30 8.89 15.43 12.51
CA ARG A 30 7.54 14.90 12.75
C ARG A 30 6.47 15.97 12.51
N GLU A 31 6.67 17.17 13.04
CA GLU A 31 5.74 18.30 12.82
C GLU A 31 5.66 18.65 11.32
N THR A 32 6.81 18.77 10.65
CA THR A 32 6.87 19.00 9.20
C THR A 32 6.17 17.89 8.42
N SER A 33 6.36 16.63 8.80
CA SER A 33 5.79 15.48 8.10
C SER A 33 4.28 15.41 8.28
N LEU A 34 3.75 15.67 9.49
CA LEU A 34 2.31 15.73 9.71
C LEU A 34 1.67 16.85 8.87
N GLN A 35 2.31 18.01 8.79
CA GLN A 35 1.84 19.08 7.92
C GLN A 35 1.95 18.72 6.42
N GLY A 36 3.03 18.03 6.02
CA GLY A 36 3.23 17.52 4.66
C GLY A 36 2.11 16.57 4.22
N VAL A 37 1.66 15.68 5.13
CA VAL A 37 0.46 14.85 4.90
C VAL A 37 -0.75 15.74 4.68
N LEU A 38 -1.08 16.64 5.61
CA LEU A 38 -2.28 17.49 5.52
C LEU A 38 -2.30 18.38 4.28
N ASN A 39 -1.13 18.81 3.80
CA ASN A 39 -1.00 19.60 2.58
C ASN A 39 -1.39 18.81 1.32
N ASN A 40 -1.38 17.48 1.37
CA ASN A 40 -1.71 16.58 0.27
C ASN A 40 -3.10 15.91 0.40
N VAL A 41 -3.91 16.30 1.39
CA VAL A 41 -5.27 15.78 1.58
C VAL A 41 -6.31 16.83 1.17
N GLY A 42 -7.17 16.47 0.22
CA GLY A 42 -8.30 17.31 -0.20
C GLY A 42 -9.38 17.43 0.88
N PRO A 43 -10.19 18.51 0.88
CA PRO A 43 -10.25 19.54 -0.16
C PRO A 43 -9.42 20.79 0.19
N LYS A 44 -8.75 20.81 1.34
CA LYS A 44 -8.05 21.98 1.89
C LYS A 44 -6.52 21.87 1.81
N GLY A 45 -5.99 20.78 1.29
CA GLY A 45 -4.55 20.56 1.15
C GLY A 45 -3.91 21.62 0.26
N SER A 46 -2.91 22.32 0.78
CA SER A 46 -2.29 23.48 0.12
C SER A 46 -1.50 23.13 -1.15
N LEU A 47 -1.15 21.86 -1.37
CA LEU A 47 -0.37 21.40 -2.52
C LEU A 47 -1.25 20.68 -3.57
N VAL A 48 -2.53 20.43 -3.27
CA VAL A 48 -3.40 19.57 -4.06
C VAL A 48 -4.73 20.23 -4.41
N GLU A 49 -4.66 21.49 -4.86
CA GLU A 49 -5.84 22.22 -5.33
C GLU A 49 -6.61 21.41 -6.39
N GLY A 50 -7.92 21.24 -6.16
CA GLY A 50 -8.81 20.44 -7.00
C GLY A 50 -9.02 18.99 -6.55
N ALA A 51 -8.28 18.50 -5.54
CA ALA A 51 -8.55 17.19 -4.94
C ALA A 51 -9.88 17.19 -4.15
N GLY A 52 -10.65 16.11 -4.28
CA GLY A 52 -11.92 15.93 -3.57
C GLY A 52 -11.77 15.83 -2.05
N ALA A 53 -12.85 16.05 -1.31
CA ALA A 53 -12.82 15.89 0.15
C ALA A 53 -12.46 14.46 0.55
N GLY A 54 -11.50 14.30 1.47
CA GLY A 54 -11.04 12.99 1.92
C GLY A 54 -10.25 12.20 0.88
N ILE A 55 -9.86 12.83 -0.24
CA ILE A 55 -8.95 12.26 -1.22
C ILE A 55 -7.50 12.56 -0.80
N VAL A 56 -6.69 11.52 -0.68
CA VAL A 56 -5.27 11.63 -0.37
C VAL A 56 -4.48 11.51 -1.66
N VAL A 57 -3.83 12.59 -2.09
CA VAL A 57 -2.98 12.55 -3.29
C VAL A 57 -1.62 11.98 -2.90
N ALA A 58 -1.05 11.09 -3.73
CA ALA A 58 0.26 10.48 -3.43
C ALA A 58 1.38 11.53 -3.40
N SER A 59 1.40 12.45 -4.37
CA SER A 59 2.31 13.59 -4.43
C SER A 59 1.70 14.73 -5.27
N PRO A 60 2.03 16.00 -4.98
CA PRO A 60 1.64 17.12 -5.83
C PRO A 60 2.33 17.15 -7.20
N SER A 61 3.33 16.27 -7.43
CA SER A 61 4.07 16.19 -8.69
C SER A 61 3.15 15.78 -9.85
N LYS A 62 3.08 16.63 -10.89
CA LYS A 62 2.29 16.41 -12.11
C LYS A 62 3.13 15.98 -13.32
N SER A 63 4.45 15.81 -13.14
CA SER A 63 5.36 15.44 -14.23
C SER A 63 6.68 14.89 -13.70
N ALA A 64 7.21 13.86 -14.38
CA ALA A 64 8.54 13.29 -14.16
C ALA A 64 8.90 12.95 -12.68
N PRO A 65 8.07 12.17 -11.95
CA PRO A 65 6.88 11.44 -12.41
C PRO A 65 5.56 12.17 -12.12
N ASP A 66 4.50 11.83 -12.87
CA ASP A 66 3.15 12.32 -12.59
C ASP A 66 2.45 11.43 -11.56
N TYR A 67 2.36 11.93 -10.33
CA TYR A 67 1.81 11.25 -9.15
C TYR A 67 0.57 11.98 -8.61
N PHE A 68 -0.01 12.89 -9.39
CA PHE A 68 -1.20 13.65 -9.02
C PHE A 68 -2.47 12.80 -9.16
N TYR A 69 -2.53 11.72 -8.40
CA TYR A 69 -3.61 10.73 -8.32
C TYR A 69 -3.77 10.27 -6.87
N THR A 70 -4.89 9.62 -6.58
CA THR A 70 -5.10 8.93 -5.30
C THR A 70 -4.92 7.43 -5.50
N TRP A 71 -3.98 6.84 -4.77
CA TRP A 71 -3.84 5.39 -4.69
C TRP A 71 -4.60 4.88 -3.48
N THR A 72 -5.34 3.78 -3.65
CA THR A 72 -6.10 3.17 -2.53
C THR A 72 -5.15 2.79 -1.38
N ARG A 73 -3.95 2.28 -1.69
CA ARG A 73 -2.91 1.92 -0.71
C ARG A 73 -2.43 3.15 0.07
N ASP A 74 -1.90 4.15 -0.63
CA ASP A 74 -1.29 5.34 -0.05
C ASP A 74 -2.31 6.11 0.80
N ALA A 75 -3.54 6.24 0.30
CA ALA A 75 -4.63 6.86 1.03
C ALA A 75 -4.97 6.08 2.31
N ALA A 76 -5.10 4.74 2.23
CA ALA A 76 -5.38 3.92 3.40
C ALA A 76 -4.26 3.95 4.43
N LEU A 77 -3.00 3.76 4.04
CA LEU A 77 -1.86 3.79 4.96
C LEU A 77 -1.68 5.16 5.62
N THR A 78 -1.85 6.24 4.87
CA THR A 78 -1.78 7.61 5.40
C THR A 78 -2.92 7.87 6.38
N MET A 79 -4.14 7.46 6.03
CA MET A 79 -5.29 7.66 6.90
C MET A 79 -5.27 6.72 8.10
N LYS A 80 -4.60 5.57 8.04
CA LYS A 80 -4.33 4.73 9.21
C LYS A 80 -3.48 5.48 10.23
N MET A 81 -2.40 6.15 9.78
CA MET A 81 -1.61 7.04 10.63
C MET A 81 -2.49 8.16 11.21
N ALA A 82 -3.33 8.80 10.40
CA ALA A 82 -4.20 9.88 10.88
C ALA A 82 -5.22 9.40 11.93
N VAL A 83 -5.80 8.20 11.76
CA VAL A 83 -6.70 7.57 12.74
C VAL A 83 -5.95 7.26 14.04
N ASP A 84 -4.72 6.75 13.97
CA ASP A 84 -3.91 6.49 15.16
C ASP A 84 -3.56 7.79 15.91
N GLU A 85 -3.14 8.84 15.20
CA GLU A 85 -2.89 10.17 15.77
C GLU A 85 -4.16 10.76 16.43
N PHE A 86 -5.32 10.56 15.79
CA PHE A 86 -6.61 10.98 16.34
C PHE A 86 -6.91 10.27 17.66
N ILE A 87 -6.80 8.93 17.70
CA ILE A 87 -7.02 8.13 18.91
C ILE A 87 -6.04 8.53 20.03
N MET A 88 -4.82 8.94 19.65
CA MET A 88 -3.79 9.44 20.58
C MET A 88 -3.95 10.92 20.98
N GLY A 89 -5.04 11.57 20.57
CA GLY A 89 -5.47 12.88 21.08
C GLY A 89 -5.47 14.02 20.06
N ASN A 90 -5.08 13.79 18.79
CA ASN A 90 -5.14 14.82 17.76
C ASN A 90 -6.53 14.92 17.13
N ASN A 91 -7.49 15.42 17.92
CA ASN A 91 -8.91 15.48 17.54
C ASN A 91 -9.20 16.32 16.26
N LYS A 92 -8.26 17.15 15.82
CA LYS A 92 -8.39 17.96 14.59
C LYS A 92 -8.45 17.11 13.32
N LEU A 93 -7.96 15.87 13.37
CA LEU A 93 -7.93 14.95 12.22
C LEU A 93 -9.27 14.29 11.93
N GLN A 94 -10.24 14.36 12.86
CA GLN A 94 -11.52 13.66 12.73
C GLN A 94 -12.27 14.00 11.45
N VAL A 95 -12.32 15.29 11.08
CA VAL A 95 -12.99 15.72 9.84
C VAL A 95 -12.38 15.07 8.62
N SER A 96 -11.04 14.99 8.54
CA SER A 96 -10.36 14.33 7.42
C SER A 96 -10.59 12.82 7.40
N ILE A 97 -10.72 12.18 8.57
CA ILE A 97 -11.06 10.76 8.71
C ILE A 97 -12.49 10.48 8.23
N GLU A 98 -13.43 11.34 8.62
CA GLU A 98 -14.82 11.24 8.19
C GLU A 98 -14.99 11.50 6.69
N ASP A 99 -14.33 12.53 6.17
CA ASP A 99 -14.30 12.79 4.73
C ASP A 99 -13.68 11.61 3.97
N TYR A 100 -12.63 10.96 4.53
CA TYR A 100 -12.01 9.80 3.91
C TYR A 100 -12.97 8.63 3.76
N TYR A 101 -13.62 8.12 4.83
CA TYR A 101 -14.49 6.95 4.66
C TYR A 101 -15.67 7.24 3.72
N ARG A 102 -16.15 8.49 3.68
CA ARG A 102 -17.20 8.94 2.75
C ARG A 102 -16.71 9.00 1.31
N SER A 103 -15.50 9.52 1.07
CA SER A 103 -14.91 9.53 -0.27
C SER A 103 -14.69 8.11 -0.79
N GLN A 104 -14.27 7.21 0.10
CA GLN A 104 -14.12 5.80 -0.23
C GLN A 104 -15.45 5.11 -0.53
N ALA A 105 -16.53 5.43 0.20
CA ALA A 105 -17.87 4.94 -0.10
C ALA A 105 -18.29 5.27 -1.55
N VAL A 106 -17.97 6.49 -2.02
CA VAL A 106 -18.21 6.90 -3.41
C VAL A 106 -17.30 6.14 -4.38
N ILE A 107 -15.99 6.11 -4.12
CA ILE A 107 -15.00 5.43 -4.99
C ILE A 107 -15.32 3.95 -5.18
N GLN A 108 -15.82 3.26 -4.15
CA GLN A 108 -16.21 1.85 -4.27
C GLN A 108 -17.23 1.61 -5.39
N THR A 109 -18.05 2.61 -5.76
CA THR A 109 -19.05 2.52 -6.84
C THR A 109 -18.52 2.91 -8.22
N ALA A 110 -17.29 3.43 -8.32
CA ALA A 110 -16.73 3.90 -9.58
C ALA A 110 -16.30 2.74 -10.48
N ASN A 111 -16.99 2.57 -11.61
CA ASN A 111 -16.59 1.61 -12.64
C ASN A 111 -15.21 1.99 -13.21
N ASN A 112 -14.30 1.02 -13.25
CA ASN A 112 -12.91 1.22 -13.62
C ASN A 112 -12.37 0.03 -14.44
N PRO A 113 -11.14 0.11 -14.97
CA PRO A 113 -10.58 -0.97 -15.79
C PRO A 113 -10.41 -2.33 -15.09
N SER A 114 -10.33 -2.39 -13.74
CA SER A 114 -10.39 -3.67 -13.02
C SER A 114 -11.80 -4.26 -12.94
N GLY A 115 -12.84 -3.42 -13.02
CA GLY A 115 -14.24 -3.82 -13.08
C GLY A 115 -15.18 -2.86 -12.37
N SER A 116 -16.35 -3.37 -11.99
CA SER A 116 -17.41 -2.66 -11.27
C SER A 116 -17.60 -3.20 -9.85
N LEU A 117 -18.32 -2.46 -9.00
CA LEU A 117 -18.74 -2.93 -7.67
C LEU A 117 -19.70 -4.12 -7.77
N LEU A 118 -20.68 -4.01 -8.66
CA LEU A 118 -21.70 -5.02 -8.88
C LEU A 118 -21.48 -5.71 -10.24
N PRO A 119 -21.70 -7.03 -10.36
CA PRO A 119 -22.24 -7.93 -9.33
C PRO A 119 -21.17 -8.61 -8.44
N SER A 120 -19.88 -8.37 -8.68
CA SER A 120 -18.80 -9.22 -8.16
C SER A 120 -17.68 -8.51 -7.41
N GLY A 121 -17.73 -7.19 -7.27
CA GLY A 121 -16.75 -6.40 -6.50
C GLY A 121 -15.40 -6.21 -7.18
N LEU A 122 -15.25 -6.57 -8.45
CA LEU A 122 -13.97 -6.53 -9.17
C LEU A 122 -13.32 -5.14 -9.18
N GLY A 123 -14.13 -4.07 -9.25
CA GLY A 123 -13.64 -2.69 -9.27
C GLY A 123 -12.87 -2.28 -8.01
N LEU A 124 -13.08 -2.96 -6.87
CA LEU A 124 -12.40 -2.66 -5.62
C LEU A 124 -10.89 -2.93 -5.66
N GLY A 125 -10.43 -3.76 -6.62
CA GLY A 125 -9.02 -4.06 -6.84
C GLY A 125 -8.24 -3.03 -7.67
N GLU A 126 -8.86 -1.93 -8.11
CA GLU A 126 -8.16 -0.88 -8.85
C GLU A 126 -7.20 -0.12 -7.92
N ALA A 127 -5.96 0.02 -8.38
CA ALA A 127 -4.89 0.61 -7.59
C ALA A 127 -5.09 2.11 -7.35
N LYS A 128 -5.49 2.85 -8.39
CA LYS A 128 -5.51 4.32 -8.37
C LYS A 128 -6.65 4.95 -9.15
N TYR A 129 -6.97 6.18 -8.78
CA TYR A 129 -8.04 7.01 -9.32
C TYR A 129 -7.54 8.44 -9.54
N LEU A 130 -8.26 9.22 -10.34
CA LEU A 130 -8.03 10.67 -10.43
C LEU A 130 -8.34 11.33 -9.07
N VAL A 131 -7.79 12.53 -8.84
CA VAL A 131 -7.91 13.22 -7.54
C VAL A 131 -9.33 13.69 -7.20
N ASP A 132 -10.27 13.60 -8.14
CA ASP A 132 -11.70 13.81 -7.93
C ASP A 132 -12.46 12.50 -7.60
N GLY A 133 -11.75 11.38 -7.51
CA GLY A 133 -12.32 10.04 -7.28
C GLY A 133 -12.82 9.33 -8.53
N SER A 134 -12.68 9.95 -9.71
CA SER A 134 -13.06 9.31 -10.97
C SER A 134 -12.01 8.32 -11.48
N ARG A 135 -12.42 7.43 -12.39
CA ARG A 135 -11.60 6.34 -12.91
C ARG A 135 -10.32 6.81 -13.60
N PHE A 136 -9.21 6.11 -13.36
CA PHE A 136 -8.01 6.22 -14.17
C PHE A 136 -8.07 5.26 -15.36
N ASN A 137 -7.84 5.78 -16.57
CA ASN A 137 -8.00 5.02 -17.83
C ASN A 137 -6.71 4.47 -18.43
N GLY A 138 -5.53 4.89 -17.96
CA GLY A 138 -4.27 4.42 -18.53
C GLY A 138 -3.98 2.96 -18.20
N ASP A 139 -3.08 2.34 -18.97
CA ASP A 139 -2.49 1.05 -18.61
C ASP A 139 -1.77 1.14 -17.27
N TRP A 140 -1.87 0.08 -16.47
CA TRP A 140 -1.32 0.03 -15.11
C TRP A 140 -1.21 -1.40 -14.60
N GLY A 141 -0.36 -1.62 -13.59
CA GLY A 141 -0.26 -2.90 -12.89
C GLY A 141 -1.49 -3.16 -12.02
N ARG A 142 -2.57 -3.65 -12.63
CA ARG A 142 -3.87 -3.94 -11.98
C ARG A 142 -4.33 -5.40 -12.15
N PRO A 143 -5.14 -5.95 -11.23
CA PRO A 143 -5.56 -5.36 -9.96
C PRO A 143 -4.45 -5.45 -8.90
N GLN A 144 -4.51 -4.57 -7.90
CA GLN A 144 -3.72 -4.64 -6.68
C GLN A 144 -4.66 -4.98 -5.52
N ARG A 145 -4.40 -6.12 -4.86
CA ARG A 145 -5.39 -6.74 -3.94
C ARG A 145 -5.18 -6.38 -2.47
N ASP A 146 -4.22 -5.53 -2.18
CA ASP A 146 -3.94 -5.00 -0.84
C ASP A 146 -4.81 -3.78 -0.49
N GLY A 147 -5.19 -2.96 -1.49
CA GLY A 147 -6.00 -1.75 -1.28
C GLY A 147 -7.24 -1.96 -0.42
N PRO A 148 -8.14 -2.91 -0.76
CA PRO A 148 -9.32 -3.22 0.07
C PRO A 148 -8.97 -3.64 1.50
N ALA A 149 -7.92 -4.44 1.70
CA ALA A 149 -7.52 -4.86 3.04
C ALA A 149 -7.04 -3.68 3.88
N LEU A 150 -6.18 -2.82 3.33
CA LEU A 150 -5.65 -1.64 4.00
C LEU A 150 -6.75 -0.61 4.32
N ARG A 151 -7.66 -0.38 3.37
CA ARG A 151 -8.82 0.49 3.56
C ARG A 151 -9.73 -0.06 4.67
N ALA A 152 -10.04 -1.36 4.65
CA ALA A 152 -10.80 -2.00 5.71
C ALA A 152 -10.12 -1.83 7.08
N ILE A 153 -8.81 -2.13 7.21
CA ILE A 153 -8.06 -1.96 8.47
C ILE A 153 -8.18 -0.52 9.00
N THR A 154 -8.01 0.46 8.12
CA THR A 154 -8.08 1.89 8.47
C THR A 154 -9.45 2.26 9.02
N ILE A 155 -10.51 1.89 8.28
CA ILE A 155 -11.88 2.25 8.63
C ILE A 155 -12.37 1.43 9.82
N ILE A 156 -11.95 0.16 9.97
CA ILE A 156 -12.24 -0.66 11.16
C ILE A 156 -11.66 -0.02 12.42
N THR A 157 -10.43 0.49 12.37
CA THR A 157 -9.80 1.13 13.54
C THR A 157 -10.64 2.31 14.03
N TYR A 158 -11.13 3.16 13.11
CA TYR A 158 -12.02 4.29 13.46
C TYR A 158 -13.42 3.82 13.91
N ALA A 159 -14.01 2.81 13.24
CA ALA A 159 -15.31 2.27 13.60
C ALA A 159 -15.33 1.61 14.98
N SER A 160 -14.23 0.94 15.37
CA SER A 160 -14.03 0.41 16.72
C SER A 160 -14.01 1.53 17.75
N TRP A 161 -13.25 2.61 17.49
CA TRP A 161 -13.24 3.79 18.36
C TRP A 161 -14.64 4.41 18.49
N LEU A 162 -15.39 4.56 17.40
CA LEU A 162 -16.77 5.06 17.44
C LEU A 162 -17.66 4.18 18.33
N ALA A 163 -17.60 2.85 18.16
CA ALA A 163 -18.39 1.92 18.95
C ALA A 163 -18.04 1.98 20.46
N GLU A 164 -16.77 2.14 20.80
CA GLU A 164 -16.28 2.28 22.18
C GLU A 164 -16.66 3.62 22.81
N ASN A 165 -16.84 4.67 22.01
CA ASN A 165 -17.18 6.03 22.46
C ASN A 165 -18.67 6.37 22.35
N GLY A 166 -19.54 5.36 22.28
CA GLY A 166 -21.00 5.54 22.32
C GLY A 166 -21.66 5.79 20.96
N GLU A 167 -20.89 5.75 19.87
CA GLU A 167 -21.36 5.98 18.49
C GLU A 167 -21.50 4.66 17.71
N LYS A 168 -21.92 3.58 18.39
CA LYS A 168 -22.12 2.27 17.78
C LYS A 168 -23.07 2.30 16.57
N ALA A 169 -24.12 3.11 16.61
CA ALA A 169 -25.08 3.24 15.51
C ALA A 169 -24.43 3.88 14.26
N GLU A 170 -23.59 4.90 14.43
CA GLU A 170 -22.80 5.50 13.34
C GLU A 170 -21.88 4.46 12.70
N ALA A 171 -21.14 3.72 13.52
CA ALA A 171 -20.24 2.67 13.09
C ALA A 171 -20.98 1.56 12.32
N GLN A 172 -22.15 1.15 12.79
CA GLN A 172 -22.95 0.07 12.19
C GLN A 172 -23.68 0.50 10.92
N GLU A 173 -24.31 1.67 10.90
CA GLU A 173 -25.23 2.07 9.83
C GLU A 173 -24.51 2.78 8.68
N LYS A 174 -23.50 3.60 8.99
CA LYS A 174 -22.78 4.40 7.98
C LYS A 174 -21.45 3.78 7.59
N VAL A 175 -20.65 3.37 8.58
CA VAL A 175 -19.25 3.01 8.34
C VAL A 175 -19.09 1.54 7.91
N TRP A 176 -19.80 0.63 8.57
CA TRP A 176 -19.73 -0.82 8.29
C TRP A 176 -20.02 -1.19 6.82
N PRO A 177 -20.99 -0.60 6.10
CA PRO A 177 -21.23 -0.93 4.69
C PRO A 177 -20.00 -0.73 3.79
N VAL A 178 -19.14 0.26 4.08
CA VAL A 178 -17.88 0.47 3.36
C VAL A 178 -16.90 -0.68 3.63
N ILE A 179 -16.75 -1.03 4.91
CA ILE A 179 -15.88 -2.14 5.37
C ILE A 179 -16.35 -3.48 4.79
N ALA A 180 -17.66 -3.73 4.78
CA ALA A 180 -18.24 -5.00 4.35
C ALA A 180 -17.93 -5.34 2.89
N ASN A 181 -17.92 -4.33 2.00
CA ASN A 181 -17.52 -4.51 0.60
C ASN A 181 -16.04 -4.93 0.48
N ASP A 182 -15.16 -4.26 1.22
CA ASP A 182 -13.73 -4.54 1.16
C ASP A 182 -13.38 -5.91 1.76
N LEU A 183 -13.98 -6.29 2.89
CA LEU A 183 -13.80 -7.63 3.47
C LEU A 183 -14.37 -8.71 2.57
N SER A 184 -15.50 -8.44 1.91
CA SER A 184 -16.07 -9.35 0.89
C SER A 184 -15.12 -9.55 -0.28
N TYR A 185 -14.46 -8.48 -0.74
CA TYR A 185 -13.43 -8.57 -1.77
C TYR A 185 -12.24 -9.44 -1.32
N VAL A 186 -11.74 -9.21 -0.11
CA VAL A 186 -10.64 -10.03 0.45
C VAL A 186 -11.06 -11.50 0.50
N GLY A 187 -12.22 -11.82 1.08
CA GLY A 187 -12.70 -13.20 1.16
C GLY A 187 -12.91 -13.87 -0.20
N GLN A 188 -13.30 -13.12 -1.22
CA GLN A 188 -13.54 -13.64 -2.57
C GLN A 188 -12.25 -13.82 -3.39
N TYR A 189 -11.26 -12.94 -3.21
CA TYR A 189 -10.14 -12.80 -4.13
C TYR A 189 -8.74 -12.98 -3.53
N TRP A 190 -8.59 -13.21 -2.22
CA TRP A 190 -7.26 -13.37 -1.59
C TRP A 190 -6.40 -14.45 -2.24
N ASN A 191 -7.01 -15.55 -2.70
CA ASN A 191 -6.32 -16.67 -3.35
C ASN A 191 -6.18 -16.50 -4.88
N SER A 192 -6.35 -15.28 -5.39
CA SER A 192 -6.09 -14.90 -6.79
C SER A 192 -4.82 -14.07 -6.89
N THR A 193 -4.06 -14.21 -7.98
CA THR A 193 -2.89 -13.35 -8.20
C THR A 193 -3.30 -11.91 -8.49
N GLY A 194 -2.40 -10.98 -8.18
CA GLY A 194 -2.51 -9.53 -8.42
C GLY A 194 -1.11 -8.93 -8.48
N PHE A 195 -1.03 -7.61 -8.67
CA PHE A 195 0.25 -6.90 -8.58
C PHE A 195 0.62 -6.63 -7.12
N ASP A 196 1.91 -6.58 -6.85
CA ASP A 196 2.48 -6.27 -5.54
C ASP A 196 2.41 -4.77 -5.22
N LEU A 197 2.86 -4.38 -4.02
CA LEU A 197 2.81 -2.99 -3.55
C LEU A 197 3.68 -2.03 -4.38
N TRP A 198 4.60 -2.56 -5.18
CA TRP A 198 5.45 -1.81 -6.09
C TRP A 198 4.86 -1.69 -7.49
N GLU A 199 3.68 -2.26 -7.72
CA GLU A 199 2.91 -2.16 -8.96
C GLU A 199 3.59 -2.85 -10.16
N GLU A 200 4.47 -3.81 -9.90
CA GLU A 200 5.39 -4.38 -10.90
C GLU A 200 5.24 -5.88 -11.08
N VAL A 201 5.18 -6.63 -9.97
CA VAL A 201 5.23 -8.08 -9.99
C VAL A 201 3.83 -8.64 -9.86
N LYS A 202 3.33 -9.25 -10.95
CA LYS A 202 2.10 -10.04 -10.90
C LYS A 202 2.37 -11.40 -10.27
N GLY A 203 1.71 -11.68 -9.15
CA GLY A 203 1.88 -12.90 -8.36
C GLY A 203 1.05 -12.87 -7.08
N SER A 204 1.61 -13.46 -6.02
CA SER A 204 1.13 -13.36 -4.64
C SER A 204 2.19 -12.65 -3.81
N SER A 205 1.85 -11.48 -3.25
CA SER A 205 2.76 -10.61 -2.48
C SER A 205 2.60 -10.83 -0.97
N PHE A 206 3.70 -10.87 -0.23
CA PHE A 206 3.72 -11.08 1.23
C PHE A 206 2.95 -9.96 1.94
N PHE A 207 3.30 -8.69 1.65
CA PHE A 207 2.62 -7.51 2.18
C PHE A 207 1.10 -7.58 1.99
N THR A 208 0.67 -7.99 0.80
CA THR A 208 -0.76 -8.11 0.47
C THR A 208 -1.45 -9.18 1.31
N VAL A 209 -0.88 -10.39 1.37
CA VAL A 209 -1.47 -11.52 2.10
C VAL A 209 -1.51 -11.25 3.61
N GLN A 210 -0.45 -10.66 4.16
CA GLN A 210 -0.36 -10.34 5.59
C GLN A 210 -1.41 -9.30 6.00
N ASN A 211 -1.60 -8.24 5.20
CA ASN A 211 -2.64 -7.24 5.47
C ASN A 211 -4.05 -7.78 5.21
N GLN A 212 -4.23 -8.67 4.24
CA GLN A 212 -5.51 -9.38 4.05
C GLN A 212 -5.88 -10.20 5.28
N TYR A 213 -4.93 -10.95 5.85
CA TYR A 213 -5.14 -11.68 7.10
C TYR A 213 -5.59 -10.74 8.23
N ARG A 214 -4.83 -9.66 8.47
CA ARG A 214 -5.16 -8.64 9.48
C ARG A 214 -6.57 -8.09 9.29
N SER A 215 -6.95 -7.73 8.06
CA SER A 215 -8.27 -7.16 7.77
C SER A 215 -9.43 -8.11 8.12
N LEU A 216 -9.29 -9.41 7.84
CA LEU A 216 -10.32 -10.40 8.16
C LEU A 216 -10.44 -10.64 9.67
N VAL A 217 -9.33 -10.63 10.39
CA VAL A 217 -9.31 -10.78 11.86
C VAL A 217 -9.97 -9.58 12.53
N GLU A 218 -9.56 -8.36 12.19
CA GLU A 218 -10.16 -7.14 12.73
C GLU A 218 -11.63 -7.00 12.32
N GLY A 219 -11.94 -7.38 11.08
CA GLY A 219 -13.31 -7.41 10.57
C GLY A 219 -14.22 -8.34 11.38
N ALA A 220 -13.72 -9.51 11.77
CA ALA A 220 -14.47 -10.45 12.61
C ALA A 220 -14.76 -9.85 14.00
N ALA A 221 -13.76 -9.19 14.60
CA ALA A 221 -13.89 -8.57 15.90
C ALA A 221 -14.91 -7.42 15.88
N LEU A 222 -14.81 -6.52 14.90
CA LEU A 222 -15.76 -5.42 14.75
C LEU A 222 -17.17 -5.92 14.42
N ALA A 223 -17.31 -6.91 13.53
CA ALA A 223 -18.61 -7.49 13.17
C ALA A 223 -19.35 -7.99 14.42
N LYS A 224 -18.64 -8.68 15.31
CA LYS A 224 -19.17 -9.13 16.60
C LYS A 224 -19.58 -7.96 17.50
N THR A 225 -18.76 -6.92 17.60
CA THR A 225 -19.05 -5.70 18.39
C THR A 225 -20.30 -5.00 17.87
N LEU A 226 -20.45 -4.87 16.55
CA LEU A 226 -21.58 -4.18 15.91
C LEU A 226 -22.85 -5.05 15.85
N GLY A 227 -22.74 -6.38 15.92
CA GLY A 227 -23.86 -7.30 15.79
C GLY A 227 -24.28 -7.54 14.34
N VAL A 228 -23.29 -7.60 13.44
CA VAL A 228 -23.45 -7.81 11.99
C VAL A 228 -22.67 -9.05 11.54
N GLU A 229 -22.98 -9.59 10.36
CA GLU A 229 -22.28 -10.76 9.82
C GLU A 229 -21.04 -10.37 8.99
N CYS A 230 -19.96 -11.15 9.13
CA CYS A 230 -18.83 -11.12 8.20
C CYS A 230 -18.45 -12.55 7.77
N LYS A 231 -19.05 -13.04 6.69
CA LYS A 231 -18.77 -14.39 6.17
C LYS A 231 -17.35 -14.55 5.64
N ALA A 232 -16.82 -13.50 4.98
CA ALA A 232 -15.44 -13.49 4.49
C ALA A 232 -14.41 -13.68 5.61
N CYS A 233 -14.72 -13.19 6.81
CA CYS A 233 -13.81 -13.23 7.95
C CYS A 233 -13.51 -14.66 8.43
N GLU A 234 -14.37 -15.65 8.11
CA GLU A 234 -14.14 -17.07 8.42
C GLU A 234 -12.90 -17.64 7.70
N LEU A 235 -12.41 -16.98 6.65
CA LEU A 235 -11.27 -17.42 5.85
C LEU A 235 -9.90 -17.00 6.42
N ALA A 236 -9.86 -16.21 7.50
CA ALA A 236 -8.61 -15.75 8.09
C ALA A 236 -7.58 -16.89 8.35
N PRO A 237 -7.97 -18.09 8.85
CA PRO A 237 -7.03 -19.19 9.03
C PRO A 237 -6.38 -19.69 7.73
N ASP A 238 -7.10 -19.68 6.60
CA ASP A 238 -6.56 -20.13 5.32
C ASP A 238 -5.57 -19.11 4.74
N VAL A 239 -5.87 -17.82 4.87
CA VAL A 239 -4.95 -16.73 4.51
C VAL A 239 -3.68 -16.81 5.34
N LEU A 240 -3.82 -17.02 6.66
CA LEU A 240 -2.69 -17.20 7.58
C LEU A 240 -1.84 -18.43 7.21
N CYS A 241 -2.48 -19.52 6.78
CA CYS A 241 -1.79 -20.72 6.32
C CYS A 241 -0.95 -20.43 5.08
N PHE A 242 -1.52 -19.74 4.09
CA PHE A 242 -0.81 -19.36 2.88
C PHE A 242 0.35 -18.40 3.16
N LEU A 243 0.20 -17.45 4.11
CA LEU A 243 1.26 -16.54 4.55
C LEU A 243 2.53 -17.29 4.97
N GLN A 244 2.40 -18.50 5.54
CA GLN A 244 3.57 -19.30 5.94
C GLN A 244 4.40 -19.80 4.76
N SER A 245 3.82 -19.90 3.56
CA SER A 245 4.52 -20.42 2.37
C SER A 245 5.58 -19.49 1.79
N PHE A 246 5.61 -18.23 2.23
CA PHE A 246 6.58 -17.23 1.78
C PHE A 246 7.97 -17.44 2.40
N TRP A 247 8.10 -18.20 3.49
CA TRP A 247 9.38 -18.48 4.12
C TRP A 247 10.16 -19.54 3.34
N ASN A 248 11.36 -19.20 2.87
CA ASN A 248 12.17 -20.10 2.04
C ASN A 248 13.23 -20.92 2.80
N GLY A 249 13.31 -20.77 4.13
CA GLY A 249 14.32 -21.38 4.98
C GLY A 249 15.38 -20.42 5.50
N GLU A 250 15.59 -19.28 4.83
CA GLU A 250 16.60 -18.27 5.20
C GLU A 250 15.98 -16.86 5.36
N TYR A 251 15.10 -16.47 4.45
CA TYR A 251 14.36 -15.21 4.46
C TYR A 251 12.97 -15.41 3.85
N TYR A 252 12.14 -14.36 3.83
CA TYR A 252 10.85 -14.40 3.14
C TYR A 252 11.03 -13.99 1.68
N THR A 253 10.61 -14.84 0.75
CA THR A 253 10.53 -14.46 -0.66
C THR A 253 9.30 -13.58 -0.86
N ALA A 254 9.48 -12.27 -1.02
CA ALA A 254 8.39 -11.29 -0.99
C ALA A 254 7.25 -11.54 -2.00
N ASN A 255 7.55 -12.14 -3.14
CA ASN A 255 6.58 -12.45 -4.19
C ASN A 255 6.72 -13.92 -4.62
N VAL A 256 5.63 -14.68 -4.53
CA VAL A 256 5.53 -16.09 -4.98
C VAL A 256 4.47 -16.22 -6.07
N ASN A 257 4.32 -17.40 -6.67
CA ASN A 257 3.36 -17.66 -7.77
C ASN A 257 3.51 -16.67 -8.94
N THR A 258 4.74 -16.40 -9.33
CA THR A 258 5.12 -15.37 -10.30
C THR A 258 6.26 -15.85 -11.18
N GLU A 259 6.41 -15.21 -12.34
CA GLU A 259 7.48 -15.52 -13.30
C GLU A 259 8.77 -14.72 -13.07
N THR A 260 8.73 -13.70 -12.20
CA THR A 260 9.90 -12.84 -11.93
C THR A 260 11.10 -13.66 -11.46
N LYS A 261 12.30 -13.20 -11.80
CA LYS A 261 13.58 -13.82 -11.44
C LYS A 261 14.35 -13.03 -10.37
N ARG A 262 13.68 -12.10 -9.69
CA ARG A 262 14.24 -11.37 -8.54
C ARG A 262 14.57 -12.33 -7.41
N SER A 263 15.53 -11.96 -6.58
CA SER A 263 15.93 -12.69 -5.37
C SER A 263 14.79 -12.84 -4.35
N GLY A 264 13.83 -11.92 -4.34
CA GLY A 264 12.74 -11.86 -3.37
C GLY A 264 13.13 -11.17 -2.05
N LYS A 265 14.36 -10.67 -1.91
CA LYS A 265 14.80 -9.83 -0.79
C LYS A 265 14.28 -8.41 -1.01
N ASP A 266 13.25 -8.05 -0.26
CA ASP A 266 12.45 -6.87 -0.56
C ASP A 266 11.93 -6.21 0.72
N ALA A 267 11.88 -4.88 0.73
CA ALA A 267 11.27 -4.06 1.76
C ALA A 267 9.80 -4.44 2.02
N ASN A 268 9.11 -4.99 1.02
CA ASN A 268 7.77 -5.57 1.09
C ASN A 268 7.52 -6.33 2.40
N VAL A 269 8.44 -7.20 2.82
CA VAL A 269 8.28 -8.05 4.02
C VAL A 269 8.35 -7.23 5.31
N MET A 270 9.29 -6.29 5.37
CA MET A 270 9.44 -5.38 6.50
C MET A 270 8.24 -4.44 6.62
N LEU A 271 7.82 -3.85 5.49
CA LEU A 271 6.64 -2.99 5.41
C LEU A 271 5.37 -3.76 5.81
N GLY A 272 5.27 -5.04 5.45
CA GLY A 272 4.21 -5.92 5.91
C GLY A 272 4.22 -6.03 7.43
N SER A 273 5.37 -6.36 8.00
CA SER A 273 5.54 -6.56 9.45
C SER A 273 5.18 -5.31 10.27
N ILE A 274 5.61 -4.11 9.87
CA ILE A 274 5.24 -2.87 10.57
C ILE A 274 3.76 -2.51 10.35
N SER A 275 3.20 -2.81 9.17
CA SER A 275 1.79 -2.56 8.88
C SER A 275 0.84 -3.48 9.64
N VAL A 276 1.33 -4.59 10.23
CA VAL A 276 0.54 -5.49 11.08
C VAL A 276 1.07 -5.58 12.52
N PHE A 277 1.87 -4.60 12.94
CA PHE A 277 2.39 -4.53 14.30
C PHE A 277 1.29 -4.54 15.37
N ASP A 278 1.50 -5.35 16.41
CA ASP A 278 0.73 -5.35 17.64
C ASP A 278 1.66 -5.53 18.84
N VAL A 279 1.71 -4.53 19.72
CA VAL A 279 2.59 -4.55 20.91
C VAL A 279 2.28 -5.70 21.88
N ALA A 280 1.02 -6.16 21.93
CA ALA A 280 0.58 -7.26 22.79
C ALA A 280 0.84 -8.64 22.19
N ALA A 281 1.15 -8.72 20.90
CA ALA A 281 1.39 -9.99 20.24
C ALA A 281 2.72 -10.63 20.67
N SER A 282 2.69 -11.97 20.76
CA SER A 282 3.89 -12.77 21.02
C SER A 282 4.85 -12.74 19.82
N CYS A 283 6.16 -12.84 20.07
CA CYS A 283 7.14 -13.03 19.00
C CYS A 283 7.01 -14.38 18.28
N GLU A 284 6.20 -15.30 18.81
CA GLU A 284 5.89 -16.59 18.19
C GLU A 284 4.55 -16.56 17.43
N ASP A 285 3.86 -15.41 17.37
CA ASP A 285 2.58 -15.34 16.68
C ASP A 285 2.77 -15.56 15.16
N PRO A 286 1.96 -16.44 14.54
CA PRO A 286 2.10 -16.81 13.13
C PRO A 286 1.77 -15.68 12.14
N SER A 287 1.25 -14.53 12.60
CA SER A 287 1.08 -13.33 11.79
C SER A 287 2.40 -12.65 11.40
N ILE A 288 3.54 -13.13 11.92
CA ILE A 288 4.90 -12.66 11.61
C ILE A 288 5.09 -11.20 12.06
N GLN A 289 5.10 -11.02 13.37
CA GLN A 289 5.35 -9.74 14.05
C GLN A 289 6.81 -9.28 13.91
N PRO A 290 7.13 -7.97 14.11
CA PRO A 290 8.50 -7.46 14.01
C PRO A 290 9.54 -8.19 14.87
N CYS A 291 9.17 -8.58 16.11
CA CYS A 291 10.07 -9.32 16.99
C CYS A 291 10.19 -10.83 16.67
N HIS A 292 9.45 -11.36 15.69
CA HIS A 292 9.47 -12.77 15.32
C HIS A 292 10.82 -13.17 14.71
N SER A 293 11.36 -14.34 15.08
CA SER A 293 12.72 -14.76 14.67
C SER A 293 12.93 -14.71 13.15
N ARG A 294 11.95 -15.19 12.37
CA ARG A 294 11.99 -15.14 10.90
C ARG A 294 11.93 -13.71 10.34
N ALA A 295 11.24 -12.79 11.01
CA ALA A 295 11.18 -11.38 10.60
C ALA A 295 12.55 -10.71 10.81
N LEU A 296 13.20 -10.95 11.96
CA LEU A 296 14.55 -10.46 12.27
C LEU A 296 15.61 -11.03 11.30
N ALA A 297 15.52 -12.33 10.99
CA ALA A 297 16.40 -12.98 10.02
C ALA A 297 16.22 -12.37 8.61
N ASN A 298 14.98 -12.19 8.17
CA ASN A 298 14.66 -11.53 6.91
C ASN A 298 15.19 -10.10 6.88
N PHE A 299 14.94 -9.31 7.92
CA PHE A 299 15.39 -7.93 8.04
C PHE A 299 16.90 -7.82 7.88
N LYS A 300 17.66 -8.69 8.54
CA LYS A 300 19.11 -8.78 8.36
C LYS A 300 19.52 -9.03 6.91
N VAL A 301 18.96 -10.07 6.28
CA VAL A 301 19.32 -10.47 4.90
C VAL A 301 18.98 -9.36 3.91
N TYR A 302 17.83 -8.71 4.09
CA TYR A 302 17.38 -7.58 3.30
C TYR A 302 18.31 -6.36 3.48
N VAL A 303 18.58 -5.92 4.71
CA VAL A 303 19.48 -4.78 4.97
C VAL A 303 20.89 -5.05 4.43
N ASP A 304 21.44 -6.24 4.68
CA ASP A 304 22.80 -6.58 4.23
C ASP A 304 22.93 -6.56 2.69
N SER A 305 21.84 -6.79 1.96
CA SER A 305 21.83 -6.75 0.49
C SER A 305 22.13 -5.35 -0.08
N PHE A 306 21.82 -4.28 0.68
CA PHE A 306 22.09 -2.89 0.30
C PHE A 306 23.42 -2.36 0.81
N ARG A 307 24.21 -3.16 1.54
CA ARG A 307 25.58 -2.77 1.97
C ARG A 307 26.60 -2.82 0.84
N ASN A 308 26.24 -3.36 -0.32
CA ASN A 308 27.11 -3.40 -1.49
C ASN A 308 27.34 -1.97 -2.04
N ALA A 309 28.56 -1.44 -1.87
CA ALA A 309 28.92 -0.10 -2.31
C ALA A 309 28.89 0.09 -3.85
N SER A 310 28.93 -0.99 -4.63
CA SER A 310 28.72 -0.93 -6.08
C SER A 310 27.25 -0.75 -6.45
N LEU A 311 26.32 -1.14 -5.56
CA LEU A 311 24.90 -0.86 -5.69
C LEU A 311 24.61 0.55 -5.20
N TYR A 312 24.83 0.83 -3.90
CA TYR A 312 24.61 2.12 -3.24
C TYR A 312 25.93 2.68 -2.67
N PRO A 313 26.63 3.57 -3.41
CA PRO A 313 27.87 4.19 -2.95
C PRO A 313 27.76 4.93 -1.61
N ILE A 314 26.59 5.50 -1.28
CA ILE A 314 26.36 6.19 0.01
C ILE A 314 26.51 5.26 1.24
N ASN A 315 26.37 3.95 1.05
CA ASN A 315 26.49 2.96 2.12
C ASN A 315 27.92 2.45 2.32
N LYS A 316 28.89 2.97 1.55
CA LYS A 316 30.29 2.51 1.57
C LYS A 316 30.89 2.60 2.97
N SER A 317 31.48 1.49 3.41
CA SER A 317 32.22 1.37 4.67
C SER A 317 31.40 1.61 5.95
N ILE A 318 30.06 1.59 5.88
CA ILE A 318 29.21 1.66 7.08
C ILE A 318 29.19 0.28 7.77
N PRO A 319 29.56 0.19 9.07
CA PRO A 319 29.63 -1.09 9.77
C PRO A 319 28.26 -1.74 9.95
N LYS A 320 28.22 -3.06 10.15
CA LYS A 320 26.98 -3.83 10.36
C LYS A 320 26.17 -3.39 11.59
N THR A 321 26.83 -2.77 12.56
CA THR A 321 26.21 -2.17 13.76
C THR A 321 25.52 -0.83 13.52
N LYS A 322 25.53 -0.33 12.27
CA LYS A 322 24.90 0.94 11.88
C LYS A 322 23.96 0.75 10.70
N GLY A 323 22.82 1.43 10.78
CA GLY A 323 21.82 1.54 9.74
C GLY A 323 22.40 2.20 8.50
N ILE A 324 21.73 1.97 7.39
CA ILE A 324 22.15 2.38 6.04
C ILE A 324 20.94 2.93 5.28
N ALA A 325 21.17 3.55 4.13
CA ALA A 325 20.10 3.91 3.23
C ALA A 325 19.55 2.66 2.53
N LEU A 326 18.22 2.52 2.48
CA LEU A 326 17.54 1.31 2.01
C LEU A 326 16.57 1.63 0.87
N GLY A 327 16.56 0.77 -0.16
CA GLY A 327 15.62 0.84 -1.29
C GLY A 327 14.62 -0.31 -1.28
N ARG A 328 13.81 -0.45 -2.33
CA ARG A 328 12.76 -1.48 -2.43
C ARG A 328 13.34 -2.89 -2.44
N TYR A 329 14.15 -3.19 -3.44
CA TYR A 329 14.87 -4.45 -3.65
C TYR A 329 16.13 -4.17 -4.48
N THR A 330 17.11 -5.09 -4.50
CA THR A 330 18.45 -4.81 -5.08
C THR A 330 18.47 -4.70 -6.60
N GLU A 331 17.48 -5.30 -7.26
CA GLU A 331 17.29 -5.35 -8.71
C GLU A 331 16.51 -4.12 -9.22
N ASP A 332 16.26 -3.13 -8.37
CA ASP A 332 15.47 -1.95 -8.71
C ASP A 332 16.14 -1.10 -9.78
N VAL A 333 15.34 -0.70 -10.78
CA VAL A 333 15.74 0.15 -11.90
C VAL A 333 14.84 1.38 -12.05
N TYR A 334 13.77 1.48 -11.25
CA TYR A 334 12.89 2.63 -11.29
C TYR A 334 13.66 3.87 -10.81
N MET A 335 13.71 4.89 -11.66
CA MET A 335 14.52 6.09 -11.43
C MET A 335 16.01 5.78 -11.14
N ASN A 336 16.57 4.72 -11.74
CA ASN A 336 17.91 4.18 -11.51
C ASN A 336 18.09 3.37 -10.21
N GLY A 337 17.00 3.06 -9.49
CA GLY A 337 16.99 2.25 -8.28
C GLY A 337 17.72 2.92 -7.13
N ASN A 338 17.00 3.69 -6.31
CA ASN A 338 17.57 4.47 -5.21
C ASN A 338 17.01 4.04 -3.85
N PRO A 339 17.63 4.50 -2.75
CA PRO A 339 17.00 4.52 -1.45
C PRO A 339 15.67 5.30 -1.42
N TRP A 340 14.77 4.87 -0.54
CA TRP A 340 13.47 5.50 -0.30
C TRP A 340 13.38 5.99 1.14
N TYR A 341 12.79 7.17 1.34
CA TYR A 341 12.58 7.74 2.67
C TYR A 341 11.67 6.84 3.53
N LEU A 342 10.51 6.44 2.98
CA LEU A 342 9.55 5.59 3.69
C LEU A 342 10.15 4.24 4.13
N ILE A 343 11.07 3.68 3.33
CA ILE A 343 11.68 2.37 3.62
C ILE A 343 12.76 2.51 4.69
N THR A 344 13.57 3.57 4.60
CA THR A 344 14.60 3.84 5.62
C THR A 344 13.95 4.20 6.96
N ALA A 345 12.82 4.92 6.96
CA ALA A 345 12.00 5.16 8.15
C ALA A 345 11.37 3.86 8.68
N GLY A 346 10.78 3.05 7.80
CA GLY A 346 10.19 1.76 8.15
C GLY A 346 11.20 0.78 8.76
N ALA A 347 12.48 0.88 8.40
CA ALA A 347 13.53 0.06 9.01
C ALA A 347 13.85 0.46 10.45
N ALA A 348 13.79 1.75 10.76
CA ALA A 348 13.86 2.21 12.15
C ALA A 348 12.60 1.78 12.92
N GLU A 349 11.41 1.96 12.33
CA GLU A 349 10.12 1.57 12.90
C GLU A 349 10.09 0.07 13.26
N PHE A 350 10.48 -0.81 12.34
CA PHE A 350 10.56 -2.25 12.55
C PHE A 350 11.37 -2.63 13.81
N LEU A 351 12.49 -1.93 14.05
CA LEU A 351 13.33 -2.17 15.22
C LEU A 351 12.72 -1.59 16.49
N TYR A 352 12.06 -0.42 16.44
CA TYR A 352 11.33 0.13 17.58
C TYR A 352 10.14 -0.76 17.98
N ASP A 353 9.44 -1.33 17.01
CA ASP A 353 8.36 -2.29 17.24
C ASP A 353 8.87 -3.57 17.91
N ALA A 354 9.96 -4.14 17.41
CA ALA A 354 10.57 -5.32 18.03
C ALA A 354 11.01 -5.05 19.47
N LEU A 355 11.62 -3.88 19.72
CA LEU A 355 11.98 -3.42 21.07
C LEU A 355 10.75 -3.29 21.97
N ALA A 356 9.66 -2.74 21.47
CA ALA A 356 8.40 -2.58 22.21
C ALA A 356 7.81 -3.94 22.59
N GLN A 357 7.81 -4.91 21.68
CA GLN A 357 7.32 -6.26 21.94
C GLN A 357 8.18 -7.02 22.96
N TRP A 358 9.52 -6.91 22.89
CA TRP A 358 10.40 -7.51 23.90
C TRP A 358 10.25 -6.86 25.28
N GLU A 359 9.97 -5.56 25.32
CA GLU A 359 9.68 -4.84 26.56
C GLU A 359 8.34 -5.31 27.16
N ALA A 360 7.29 -5.41 26.33
CA ALA A 360 5.97 -5.90 26.74
C ALA A 360 6.01 -7.36 27.23
N GLN A 361 6.79 -8.22 26.58
CA GLN A 361 6.94 -9.63 26.95
C GLN A 361 7.95 -9.84 28.09
N GLY A 362 8.80 -8.86 28.38
CA GLY A 362 9.86 -8.96 29.41
C GLY A 362 10.97 -9.95 29.06
N GLN A 363 11.10 -10.35 27.79
CA GLN A 363 12.11 -11.31 27.34
C GLN A 363 12.47 -11.15 25.86
N ILE A 364 13.67 -11.61 25.49
CA ILE A 364 14.15 -11.78 24.12
C ILE A 364 14.50 -13.26 23.94
N LYS A 365 13.83 -13.93 23.01
CA LYS A 365 14.21 -15.27 22.60
C LYS A 365 15.13 -15.18 21.40
N VAL A 366 16.30 -15.80 21.50
CA VAL A 366 17.26 -15.96 20.41
C VAL A 366 17.32 -17.43 20.05
N ASP A 367 16.97 -17.75 18.83
CA ASP A 367 17.08 -19.09 18.24
C ASP A 367 18.09 -19.10 17.10
N SER A 368 18.34 -20.27 16.52
CA SER A 368 19.27 -20.43 15.40
C SER A 368 18.89 -19.58 14.17
N THR A 369 17.60 -19.27 13.98
CA THR A 369 17.10 -18.46 12.85
C THR A 369 17.48 -16.99 13.03
N SER A 370 17.27 -16.44 14.23
CA SER A 370 17.49 -15.03 14.56
C SER A 370 18.89 -14.71 15.06
N LEU A 371 19.68 -15.70 15.49
CA LEU A 371 21.03 -15.52 16.02
C LEU A 371 21.95 -14.67 15.14
N PRO A 372 21.96 -14.80 13.78
CA PRO A 372 22.80 -13.95 12.93
C PRO A 372 22.47 -12.45 13.04
N PHE A 373 21.21 -12.08 13.27
CA PHE A 373 20.80 -10.70 13.52
C PHE A 373 21.43 -10.17 14.81
N PHE A 374 21.28 -10.92 15.91
CA PHE A 374 21.82 -10.50 17.19
C PHE A 374 23.35 -10.45 17.22
N LYS A 375 24.05 -11.36 16.54
CA LYS A 375 25.53 -11.37 16.52
C LYS A 375 26.16 -10.15 15.86
N ASP A 376 25.47 -9.51 14.91
CA ASP A 376 25.99 -8.27 14.32
C ASP A 376 26.01 -7.12 15.33
N LEU A 377 25.05 -7.08 16.26
CA LEU A 377 24.85 -6.00 17.22
C LEU A 377 25.47 -6.30 18.60
N HIS A 378 25.48 -7.58 18.96
CA HIS A 378 25.99 -8.12 20.22
C HIS A 378 26.76 -9.42 19.92
N PRO A 379 28.09 -9.35 19.61
CA PRO A 379 28.87 -10.49 19.12
C PRO A 379 28.91 -11.73 20.03
N THR A 380 28.67 -11.53 21.34
CA THR A 380 28.61 -12.59 22.35
C THR A 380 27.24 -13.25 22.47
N ALA A 381 26.25 -12.86 21.65
CA ALA A 381 24.91 -13.46 21.62
C ALA A 381 24.98 -14.98 21.40
N LYS A 382 24.14 -15.70 22.14
CA LYS A 382 23.96 -17.16 22.07
C LYS A 382 22.47 -17.48 21.99
N GLU A 383 22.13 -18.67 21.52
CA GLU A 383 20.77 -19.17 21.58
C GLU A 383 20.31 -19.29 23.05
N GLY A 384 19.06 -18.93 23.32
CA GLY A 384 18.50 -18.91 24.66
C GLY A 384 17.43 -17.85 24.84
N THR A 385 16.98 -17.69 26.09
CA THR A 385 16.03 -16.65 26.47
C THR A 385 16.69 -15.69 27.43
N TYR A 386 16.76 -14.42 27.03
CA TYR A 386 17.25 -13.31 27.83
C TYR A 386 16.06 -12.66 28.51
N THR A 387 15.98 -12.71 29.84
CA THR A 387 14.84 -12.18 30.61
C THR A 387 15.20 -10.86 31.26
N LYS A 388 14.20 -10.00 31.47
CA LYS A 388 14.34 -8.67 32.10
C LYS A 388 14.62 -8.71 33.62
N ASN A 389 14.91 -9.88 34.21
CA ASN A 389 14.95 -10.10 35.67
C ASN A 389 16.03 -9.28 36.38
N LYS A 390 15.76 -8.84 37.63
CA LYS A 390 16.63 -8.00 38.48
C LYS A 390 18.08 -8.50 38.67
N ASN A 391 18.34 -9.80 38.51
CA ASN A 391 19.65 -10.42 38.71
C ASN A 391 20.35 -10.90 37.41
N ALA A 392 19.68 -10.84 36.25
CA ALA A 392 20.22 -11.24 34.93
C ALA A 392 20.23 -10.05 33.94
N THR A 393 20.29 -8.84 34.48
CA THR A 393 19.99 -7.55 33.82
C THR A 393 20.95 -7.15 32.72
N ALA A 394 22.22 -7.58 32.75
CA ALA A 394 23.23 -7.04 31.85
C ALA A 394 22.97 -7.40 30.38
N GLU A 395 22.73 -8.68 30.06
CA GLU A 395 22.67 -9.11 28.66
C GLU A 395 21.38 -8.67 27.95
N TYR A 396 20.22 -8.77 28.60
CA TYR A 396 18.97 -8.23 28.06
C TYR A 396 19.10 -6.72 27.79
N ALA A 397 19.59 -5.96 28.77
CA ALA A 397 19.76 -4.52 28.62
C ALA A 397 20.80 -4.14 27.55
N ASN A 398 21.89 -4.91 27.43
CA ASN A 398 22.90 -4.72 26.39
C ASN A 398 22.32 -4.91 25.00
N ILE A 399 21.52 -5.98 24.78
CA ILE A 399 20.87 -6.23 23.49
C ILE A 399 19.86 -5.12 23.17
N VAL A 400 18.99 -4.76 24.11
CA VAL A 400 18.00 -3.66 23.94
C VAL A 400 18.70 -2.35 23.59
N THR A 401 19.79 -2.02 24.30
CA THR A 401 20.57 -0.79 24.05
C THR A 401 21.21 -0.83 22.66
N ALA A 402 21.79 -1.96 22.26
CA ALA A 402 22.42 -2.12 20.96
C ALA A 402 21.41 -2.03 19.80
N VAL A 403 20.25 -2.67 19.93
CA VAL A 403 19.19 -2.61 18.91
C VAL A 403 18.57 -1.21 18.83
N ARG A 404 18.38 -0.52 19.96
CA ARG A 404 17.90 0.88 19.95
C ARG A 404 18.90 1.82 19.26
N ALA A 405 20.19 1.68 19.55
CA ALA A 405 21.23 2.45 18.88
C ALA A 405 21.32 2.13 17.37
N TYR A 406 20.98 0.89 16.97
CA TYR A 406 20.88 0.50 15.57
C TYR A 406 19.66 1.14 14.89
N ALA A 407 18.50 1.15 15.55
CA ALA A 407 17.29 1.85 15.07
C ALA A 407 17.53 3.35 14.88
N ASP A 408 18.07 4.04 15.89
CA ASP A 408 18.39 5.47 15.83
C ASP A 408 19.38 5.80 14.71
N SER A 409 20.24 4.85 14.34
CA SER A 409 21.19 5.06 13.24
C SER A 409 20.55 5.04 11.84
N PHE A 410 19.37 4.43 11.65
CA PHE A 410 18.57 4.61 10.43
C PHE A 410 17.91 6.00 10.41
N VAL A 411 17.46 6.51 11.57
CA VAL A 411 16.94 7.88 11.68
C VAL A 411 18.03 8.91 11.36
N ALA A 412 19.27 8.67 11.79
CA ALA A 412 20.41 9.51 11.44
C ALA A 412 20.72 9.51 9.92
N VAL A 413 20.44 8.41 9.20
CA VAL A 413 20.52 8.39 7.74
C VAL A 413 19.47 9.31 7.13
N LEU A 414 18.23 9.25 7.61
CA LEU A 414 17.17 10.18 7.19
C LEU A 414 17.59 11.63 7.45
N GLN A 415 18.01 11.94 8.67
CA GLN A 415 18.47 13.29 9.06
C GLN A 415 19.53 13.84 8.10
N LYS A 416 20.52 13.01 7.75
CA LYS A 416 21.61 13.39 6.85
C LYS A 416 21.11 13.76 5.44
N TYR A 417 20.10 13.07 4.94
CA TYR A 417 19.59 13.22 3.56
C TYR A 417 18.25 13.95 3.49
N THR A 418 17.81 14.55 4.60
CA THR A 418 16.65 15.43 4.65
C THR A 418 17.08 16.84 4.26
N PRO A 419 16.45 17.46 3.25
CA PRO A 419 16.72 18.86 2.91
C PRO A 419 16.37 19.80 4.07
N SER A 420 16.93 21.00 4.07
CA SER A 420 16.75 21.97 5.17
C SER A 420 15.31 22.42 5.41
N ASN A 421 14.44 22.33 4.39
CA ASN A 421 13.01 22.61 4.50
C ASN A 421 12.20 21.43 5.06
N GLY A 422 12.83 20.27 5.28
CA GLY A 422 12.18 19.05 5.76
C GLY A 422 11.33 18.31 4.72
N SER A 423 11.43 18.64 3.42
CA SER A 423 10.62 17.98 2.40
C SER A 423 11.07 16.54 2.15
N PHE A 424 10.14 15.60 2.12
CA PHE A 424 10.40 14.22 1.69
C PHE A 424 9.84 13.96 0.30
N SER A 425 10.73 13.68 -0.66
CA SER A 425 10.35 13.02 -1.90
C SER A 425 10.12 11.52 -1.66
N GLU A 426 9.86 10.80 -2.74
CA GLU A 426 9.80 9.34 -2.74
C GLU A 426 11.20 8.73 -2.49
N GLN A 427 12.21 9.23 -3.19
CA GLN A 427 13.57 8.67 -3.23
C GLN A 427 14.65 9.72 -2.92
N PHE A 428 15.84 9.26 -2.53
CA PHE A 428 17.05 10.07 -2.52
C PHE A 428 18.19 9.33 -3.22
N ASP A 429 18.96 10.01 -4.07
CA ASP A 429 19.94 9.44 -4.99
C ASP A 429 20.97 8.54 -4.27
N LYS A 430 21.22 7.37 -4.84
CA LYS A 430 22.08 6.35 -4.22
C LYS A 430 23.57 6.70 -4.12
N ALA A 431 24.03 7.76 -4.80
CA ALA A 431 25.42 8.20 -4.79
C ALA A 431 25.59 9.54 -4.05
N GLN A 432 24.73 10.52 -4.31
CA GLN A 432 24.80 11.88 -3.79
C GLN A 432 23.88 12.09 -2.57
N GLY A 433 22.81 11.32 -2.45
CA GLY A 433 21.79 11.47 -1.41
C GLY A 433 20.88 12.69 -1.61
N THR A 434 20.83 13.24 -2.82
CA THR A 434 19.92 14.33 -3.19
C THR A 434 18.51 13.80 -3.43
N PRO A 435 17.44 14.50 -3.02
CA PRO A 435 16.07 14.09 -3.31
C PRO A 435 15.81 13.92 -4.80
N VAL A 436 15.16 12.82 -5.19
CA VAL A 436 14.76 12.51 -6.57
C VAL A 436 13.36 11.86 -6.61
N SER A 437 12.80 11.72 -7.81
CA SER A 437 11.43 11.24 -8.04
C SER A 437 10.36 12.19 -7.48
N ALA A 438 9.14 11.69 -7.25
CA ALA A 438 7.99 12.48 -6.81
C ALA A 438 8.32 13.27 -5.54
N SER A 439 8.20 14.60 -5.58
CA SER A 439 8.41 15.46 -4.42
C SER A 439 7.23 15.35 -3.45
N ASP A 440 7.45 15.66 -2.17
CA ASP A 440 6.40 15.73 -1.16
C ASP A 440 5.49 14.48 -1.15
N LEU A 441 6.10 13.29 -1.17
CA LEU A 441 5.35 12.04 -1.20
C LEU A 441 4.65 11.84 0.15
N THR A 442 3.32 11.77 0.14
CA THR A 442 2.47 11.61 1.33
C THR A 442 2.86 10.38 2.14
N TRP A 443 3.19 9.26 1.49
CA TRP A 443 3.59 8.04 2.19
C TRP A 443 4.96 8.21 2.89
N SER A 444 5.92 8.93 2.31
CA SER A 444 7.19 9.24 2.99
C SER A 444 6.97 10.06 4.27
N TYR A 445 6.06 11.03 4.23
CA TYR A 445 5.69 11.79 5.42
C TYR A 445 4.98 10.92 6.47
N ALA A 446 3.98 10.13 6.05
CA ALA A 446 3.26 9.24 6.97
C ALA A 446 4.19 8.22 7.65
N ALA A 447 5.10 7.61 6.89
CA ALA A 447 6.08 6.65 7.40
C ALA A 447 7.05 7.27 8.43
N PHE A 448 7.38 8.55 8.30
CA PHE A 448 8.17 9.24 9.33
C PHE A 448 7.37 9.48 10.61
N VAL A 449 6.09 9.87 10.48
CA VAL A 449 5.21 10.10 11.64
C VAL A 449 5.01 8.80 12.43
N THR A 450 4.70 7.68 11.75
CA THR A 450 4.54 6.37 12.41
C THR A 450 5.84 5.91 13.08
N MET A 451 6.99 6.03 12.39
CA MET A 451 8.29 5.72 12.97
C MET A 451 8.56 6.54 14.25
N ALA A 452 8.30 7.85 14.21
CA ALA A 452 8.50 8.74 15.34
C ALA A 452 7.58 8.40 16.54
N GLU A 453 6.36 7.94 16.29
CA GLU A 453 5.46 7.42 17.32
C GLU A 453 6.01 6.16 17.99
N ARG A 454 6.45 5.16 17.21
CA ARG A 454 7.02 3.92 17.77
C ARG A 454 8.26 4.22 18.59
N ARG A 455 9.12 5.13 18.11
CA ARG A 455 10.27 5.62 18.86
C ARG A 455 9.88 6.24 20.21
N ALA A 456 8.77 6.98 20.25
CA ALA A 456 8.23 7.62 21.44
C ALA A 456 7.41 6.69 22.35
N GLY A 457 7.31 5.39 22.03
CA GLY A 457 6.51 4.44 22.81
C GLY A 457 4.99 4.62 22.65
N LYS A 458 4.56 5.18 21.51
CA LYS A 458 3.16 5.32 21.14
C LYS A 458 2.77 4.23 20.16
N PHE A 459 1.81 3.39 20.56
CA PHE A 459 1.43 2.19 19.83
C PHE A 459 -0.05 2.22 19.47
N PRO A 460 -0.44 1.72 18.28
CA PRO A 460 -1.82 1.62 17.87
C PRO A 460 -2.58 0.57 18.70
N PRO A 461 -3.92 0.53 18.61
CA PRO A 461 -4.73 -0.50 19.24
C PRO A 461 -4.31 -1.93 18.83
N SER A 462 -4.44 -2.87 19.76
CA SER A 462 -4.19 -4.30 19.51
C SER A 462 -5.28 -4.89 18.62
N TRP A 463 -4.87 -5.81 17.74
CA TRP A 463 -5.73 -6.48 16.77
C TRP A 463 -5.55 -8.00 16.76
N VAL A 464 -4.41 -8.51 17.22
CA VAL A 464 -4.10 -9.93 17.22
C VAL A 464 -5.02 -10.65 18.21
N PRO A 465 -5.70 -11.74 17.80
CA PRO A 465 -6.59 -12.47 18.68
C PRO A 465 -5.78 -13.19 19.76
N ALA A 466 -6.43 -13.51 20.88
CA ALA A 466 -5.77 -14.22 21.99
C ALA A 466 -5.14 -15.57 21.59
N SER A 467 -5.57 -16.17 20.47
CA SER A 467 -4.92 -17.33 19.87
C SER A 467 -5.08 -17.31 18.36
N SER A 468 -3.96 -17.19 17.65
CA SER A 468 -3.85 -17.44 16.21
C SER A 468 -3.37 -18.89 15.98
N LYS A 469 -4.11 -19.69 15.21
CA LYS A 469 -3.70 -21.07 14.88
C LYS A 469 -3.60 -21.25 13.38
N VAL A 470 -2.42 -21.68 12.94
CA VAL A 470 -2.21 -22.10 11.56
C VAL A 470 -2.86 -23.48 11.36
N PRO A 471 -3.78 -23.66 10.40
CA PRO A 471 -4.31 -24.96 10.03
C PRO A 471 -3.19 -25.95 9.68
N SER A 472 -3.38 -27.24 10.01
CA SER A 472 -2.41 -28.29 9.66
C SER A 472 -2.29 -28.54 8.15
N THR A 473 -3.27 -28.10 7.38
CA THR A 473 -3.29 -28.19 5.92
C THR A 473 -3.95 -26.94 5.37
N CYS A 474 -3.29 -26.24 4.46
CA CYS A 474 -3.82 -25.03 3.85
C CYS A 474 -4.90 -25.37 2.82
N ALA A 475 -6.04 -24.70 2.89
CA ALA A 475 -7.08 -24.81 1.87
C ALA A 475 -6.96 -23.68 0.84
N LYS A 476 -7.20 -24.02 -0.43
CA LYS A 476 -7.44 -23.03 -1.49
C LYS A 476 -8.91 -22.62 -1.45
N SER A 477 -9.27 -21.78 -0.49
CA SER A 477 -10.66 -21.37 -0.25
C SER A 477 -10.94 -19.97 -0.79
N SER A 478 -12.22 -19.67 -0.96
CA SER A 478 -12.76 -18.33 -1.18
C SER A 478 -14.24 -18.32 -0.80
N ALA A 479 -14.76 -17.16 -0.43
CA ALA A 479 -16.16 -16.94 -0.14
C ALA A 479 -16.71 -15.97 -1.17
N ARG A 480 -17.85 -16.30 -1.81
CA ARG A 480 -18.51 -15.36 -2.71
C ARG A 480 -18.95 -14.14 -1.90
N GLY A 481 -18.35 -12.99 -2.21
CA GLY A 481 -18.68 -11.70 -1.61
C GLY A 481 -20.08 -11.25 -1.98
N VAL A 482 -20.66 -10.45 -1.09
CA VAL A 482 -21.90 -9.71 -1.33
C VAL A 482 -21.52 -8.24 -1.28
N TYR A 483 -21.85 -7.51 -2.33
CA TYR A 483 -21.48 -6.11 -2.48
C TYR A 483 -22.74 -5.25 -2.55
N SER A 484 -22.68 -4.09 -1.93
CA SER A 484 -23.77 -3.11 -1.94
C SER A 484 -23.22 -1.70 -1.74
N PRO A 485 -23.77 -0.69 -2.42
CA PRO A 485 -23.31 0.69 -2.21
C PRO A 485 -23.52 1.14 -0.77
N ALA A 486 -22.52 1.81 -0.19
CA ALA A 486 -22.60 2.37 1.16
C ALA A 486 -23.33 3.73 1.14
N THR A 487 -24.62 3.71 0.80
CA THR A 487 -25.43 4.92 0.59
C THR A 487 -25.53 5.81 1.83
N ALA A 488 -25.57 5.22 3.02
CA ALA A 488 -25.54 5.94 4.29
C ALA A 488 -24.22 6.70 4.54
N ALA A 489 -23.12 6.29 3.91
CA ALA A 489 -21.84 7.01 3.89
C ALA A 489 -21.70 7.97 2.69
N GLY A 490 -22.75 8.13 1.88
CA GLY A 490 -22.75 9.05 0.73
C GLY A 490 -22.44 8.41 -0.62
N ALA A 491 -22.34 7.08 -0.71
CA ALA A 491 -22.19 6.41 -1.99
C ALA A 491 -23.45 6.62 -2.87
N PRO A 492 -23.30 6.76 -4.20
CA PRO A 492 -24.43 6.69 -5.12
C PRO A 492 -25.15 5.33 -5.00
N ASP A 493 -26.49 5.35 -5.03
CA ASP A 493 -27.29 4.13 -5.06
C ASP A 493 -27.22 3.50 -6.46
N VAL A 494 -26.26 2.59 -6.64
CA VAL A 494 -26.11 1.81 -7.87
C VAL A 494 -26.80 0.44 -7.71
N SER A 495 -27.79 0.18 -8.55
CA SER A 495 -28.50 -1.10 -8.56
C SER A 495 -27.79 -2.14 -9.40
N ASP A 496 -27.96 -3.42 -9.05
CA ASP A 496 -27.51 -4.59 -9.81
C ASP A 496 -28.35 -4.73 -11.10
N SER A 497 -28.22 -3.77 -12.02
CA SER A 497 -28.83 -3.90 -13.34
C SER A 497 -28.04 -4.97 -14.06
N CYS A 498 -28.74 -6.01 -14.50
CA CYS A 498 -28.07 -7.12 -15.12
C CYS A 498 -27.20 -6.66 -16.31
N THR A 499 -25.89 -6.91 -16.26
CA THR A 499 -24.96 -6.54 -17.32
C THR A 499 -24.59 -7.73 -18.19
N VAL A 500 -24.30 -7.46 -19.45
CA VAL A 500 -23.75 -8.42 -20.41
C VAL A 500 -22.34 -7.98 -20.79
N PRO A 501 -21.33 -8.87 -20.73
CA PRO A 501 -20.00 -8.55 -21.23
C PRO A 501 -20.05 -8.42 -22.76
N VAL A 502 -19.57 -7.29 -23.25
CA VAL A 502 -19.44 -6.98 -24.67
C VAL A 502 -17.98 -6.71 -24.99
N THR A 503 -17.42 -7.51 -25.89
CA THR A 503 -16.09 -7.28 -26.46
C THR A 503 -16.24 -6.42 -27.72
N PHE A 504 -15.76 -5.19 -27.67
CA PHE A 504 -15.64 -4.32 -28.83
C PHE A 504 -14.31 -4.59 -29.52
N GLN A 505 -14.36 -4.83 -30.82
CA GLN A 505 -13.20 -4.99 -31.69
C GLN A 505 -13.30 -3.96 -32.81
N VAL A 506 -12.26 -3.15 -33.00
CA VAL A 506 -12.20 -2.20 -34.11
C VAL A 506 -10.87 -2.33 -34.85
N ASN A 507 -10.97 -2.47 -36.17
CA ASN A 507 -9.81 -2.38 -37.05
C ASN A 507 -9.51 -0.90 -37.31
N ALA A 508 -8.46 -0.39 -36.67
CA ALA A 508 -8.06 1.01 -36.73
C ALA A 508 -6.54 1.11 -36.92
N THR A 509 -6.07 1.35 -38.14
CA THR A 509 -4.65 1.64 -38.39
C THR A 509 -4.27 2.91 -37.66
N THR A 510 -3.29 2.83 -36.76
CA THR A 510 -2.76 3.95 -35.98
C THR A 510 -1.30 4.20 -36.31
N TYR A 511 -0.81 5.37 -35.95
CA TYR A 511 0.63 5.65 -35.91
C TYR A 511 1.15 5.52 -34.47
N PHE A 512 2.47 5.47 -34.30
CA PHE A 512 3.08 5.32 -32.98
C PHE A 512 2.72 6.50 -32.06
N GLY A 513 2.20 6.20 -30.87
CA GLY A 513 1.78 7.21 -29.87
C GLY A 513 0.31 7.63 -29.95
N GLU A 514 -0.45 7.16 -30.94
CA GLU A 514 -1.90 7.34 -31.00
C GLU A 514 -2.62 6.22 -30.21
N ASN A 515 -3.70 6.57 -29.49
CA ASN A 515 -4.55 5.60 -28.79
C ASN A 515 -5.98 5.61 -29.35
N VAL A 516 -6.71 4.50 -29.19
CA VAL A 516 -8.13 4.41 -29.55
C VAL A 516 -8.96 4.25 -28.27
N VAL A 517 -10.06 4.99 -28.18
CA VAL A 517 -11.02 4.93 -27.09
C VAL A 517 -12.44 4.72 -27.63
N LEU A 518 -13.30 4.13 -26.81
CA LEU A 518 -14.72 3.90 -27.05
C LEU A 518 -15.53 4.75 -26.08
N LEU A 519 -16.43 5.59 -26.58
CA LEU A 519 -17.35 6.35 -25.75
C LEU A 519 -18.79 6.27 -26.25
N GLY A 520 -19.75 6.59 -25.40
CA GLY A 520 -21.15 6.44 -25.71
C GLY A 520 -22.06 7.05 -24.66
N ALA A 521 -23.36 6.89 -24.85
CA ALA A 521 -24.37 7.55 -24.02
C ALA A 521 -24.43 7.00 -22.58
N THR A 522 -24.06 5.75 -22.37
CA THR A 522 -24.16 5.13 -21.04
C THR A 522 -22.98 5.52 -20.14
N PRO A 523 -23.16 5.48 -18.79
CA PRO A 523 -22.08 5.77 -17.85
C PRO A 523 -20.86 4.87 -18.05
N GLU A 524 -21.08 3.60 -18.41
CA GLU A 524 -20.00 2.64 -18.68
C GLU A 524 -19.18 3.02 -19.91
N LEU A 525 -19.72 3.83 -20.84
CA LEU A 525 -19.00 4.37 -21.98
C LEU A 525 -18.66 5.86 -21.81
N GLY A 526 -18.67 6.36 -20.57
CA GLY A 526 -18.24 7.72 -20.24
C GLY A 526 -19.24 8.83 -20.55
N SER A 527 -20.50 8.52 -20.87
CA SER A 527 -21.57 9.52 -21.09
C SER A 527 -21.17 10.65 -22.04
N TRP A 528 -20.61 10.29 -23.19
CA TRP A 528 -20.09 11.19 -24.23
C TRP A 528 -18.88 12.06 -23.82
N ASN A 529 -18.32 11.86 -22.63
CA ASN A 529 -17.08 12.51 -22.22
C ASN A 529 -15.88 11.63 -22.60
N VAL A 530 -15.09 12.09 -23.58
CA VAL A 530 -13.90 11.38 -24.07
C VAL A 530 -12.84 11.14 -23.00
N LYS A 531 -12.77 11.97 -21.96
CA LYS A 531 -11.84 11.75 -20.83
C LYS A 531 -12.23 10.54 -19.98
N ASN A 532 -13.52 10.20 -19.98
CA ASN A 532 -14.10 9.06 -19.27
C ASN A 532 -14.36 7.86 -20.20
N ALA A 533 -13.93 7.94 -21.45
CA ALA A 533 -14.10 6.89 -22.44
C ALA A 533 -13.39 5.59 -22.03
N GLN A 534 -13.86 4.47 -22.56
CA GLN A 534 -13.23 3.16 -22.40
C GLN A 534 -11.97 3.09 -23.28
N PRO A 535 -10.77 2.88 -22.71
CA PRO A 535 -9.58 2.66 -23.51
C PRO A 535 -9.65 1.31 -24.23
N LEU A 536 -9.17 1.25 -25.46
CA LEU A 536 -8.96 -0.03 -26.15
C LEU A 536 -7.51 -0.47 -26.01
N SER A 537 -7.32 -1.78 -25.89
CA SER A 537 -6.02 -2.43 -25.89
C SER A 537 -5.56 -2.73 -27.31
N ALA A 538 -4.27 -2.47 -27.58
CA ALA A 538 -3.59 -2.85 -28.82
C ALA A 538 -2.87 -4.21 -28.71
N ALA A 539 -3.17 -5.04 -27.70
CA ALA A 539 -2.41 -6.27 -27.42
C ALA A 539 -2.36 -7.26 -28.59
N ASN A 540 -3.38 -7.26 -29.45
CA ASN A 540 -3.46 -8.10 -30.65
C ASN A 540 -3.23 -7.31 -31.95
N TYR A 541 -2.70 -6.08 -31.87
CA TYR A 541 -2.43 -5.26 -33.03
C TYR A 541 -1.26 -5.82 -33.84
N THR A 542 -1.45 -5.94 -35.15
CA THR A 542 -0.40 -6.28 -36.12
C THR A 542 -0.54 -5.39 -37.35
N GLU A 543 0.49 -5.33 -38.21
CA GLU A 543 0.39 -4.56 -39.45
C GLU A 543 -0.72 -5.07 -40.38
N GLN A 544 -0.95 -6.38 -40.42
CA GLN A 544 -1.97 -7.02 -41.27
C GLN A 544 -3.37 -6.96 -40.64
N LEU A 545 -3.45 -6.90 -39.32
CA LEU A 545 -4.68 -6.80 -38.55
C LEU A 545 -4.50 -5.74 -37.44
N PRO A 546 -4.81 -4.46 -37.74
CA PRO A 546 -4.64 -3.34 -36.81
C PRO A 546 -5.77 -3.31 -35.77
N LEU A 547 -5.89 -4.41 -35.02
CA LEU A 547 -7.00 -4.70 -34.13
C LEU A 547 -6.79 -4.04 -32.77
N TRP A 548 -7.80 -3.28 -32.36
CA TRP A 548 -7.95 -2.72 -31.02
C TRP A 548 -9.17 -3.36 -30.34
N THR A 549 -9.06 -3.66 -29.05
CA THR A 549 -10.13 -4.37 -28.31
C THR A 549 -10.45 -3.75 -26.96
N ALA A 550 -11.72 -3.68 -26.58
CA ALA A 550 -12.15 -3.35 -25.21
C ALA A 550 -13.27 -4.29 -24.73
N ASP A 551 -13.14 -4.81 -23.51
CA ASP A 551 -14.21 -5.57 -22.85
C ASP A 551 -14.98 -4.63 -21.91
N VAL A 552 -16.30 -4.49 -22.13
CA VAL A 552 -17.16 -3.59 -21.37
C VAL A 552 -18.39 -4.34 -20.88
N GLN A 553 -18.71 -4.18 -19.59
CA GLN A 553 -20.00 -4.62 -19.05
C GLN A 553 -21.06 -3.57 -19.39
N LEU A 554 -22.08 -3.94 -20.17
CA LEU A 554 -23.16 -3.03 -20.55
C LEU A 554 -24.52 -3.52 -20.04
N PRO A 555 -25.49 -2.64 -19.75
CA PRO A 555 -26.82 -3.05 -19.31
C PRO A 555 -27.50 -4.01 -20.32
N GLY A 556 -27.88 -5.19 -19.86
CA GLY A 556 -28.59 -6.19 -20.66
C GLY A 556 -29.98 -5.70 -21.07
N GLY A 557 -30.45 -6.11 -22.26
CA GLY A 557 -31.74 -5.71 -22.80
C GLY A 557 -31.82 -4.25 -23.24
N SER A 558 -30.69 -3.54 -23.28
CA SER A 558 -30.63 -2.13 -23.63
C SER A 558 -30.15 -1.88 -25.06
N LYS A 559 -30.45 -0.69 -25.59
CA LYS A 559 -29.89 -0.19 -26.84
C LYS A 559 -28.86 0.88 -26.51
N VAL A 560 -27.60 0.60 -26.82
CA VAL A 560 -26.44 1.44 -26.50
C VAL A 560 -25.94 2.13 -27.75
N THR A 561 -25.87 3.45 -27.72
CA THR A 561 -25.24 4.26 -28.78
C THR A 561 -23.80 4.59 -28.38
N TYR A 562 -22.87 4.37 -29.30
CA TYR A 562 -21.43 4.49 -29.07
C TYR A 562 -20.69 5.03 -30.29
N ILE A 563 -19.43 5.43 -30.13
CA ILE A 563 -18.52 5.89 -31.18
C ILE A 563 -17.08 5.58 -30.78
N TYR A 564 -16.20 5.33 -31.75
CA TYR A 564 -14.76 5.32 -31.48
C TYR A 564 -14.16 6.72 -31.63
N ALA A 565 -13.15 7.02 -30.82
CA ALA A 565 -12.34 8.21 -30.96
C ALA A 565 -10.85 7.85 -30.89
N ARG A 566 -10.05 8.59 -31.66
CA ARG A 566 -8.59 8.56 -31.62
C ARG A 566 -8.10 9.66 -30.70
N VAL A 567 -7.25 9.29 -29.76
CA VAL A 567 -6.50 10.21 -28.91
C VAL A 567 -5.14 10.41 -29.56
N GLN A 568 -4.93 11.59 -30.13
CA GLN A 568 -3.68 11.91 -30.84
C GLN A 568 -2.56 12.25 -29.84
N ASN A 569 -1.31 12.05 -30.26
CA ASN A 569 -0.14 12.47 -29.49
C ASN A 569 0.06 14.00 -29.54
N CYS A 570 1.06 14.51 -28.81
CA CYS A 570 1.48 15.92 -28.85
C CYS A 570 0.36 16.94 -28.58
N ASN A 571 -0.62 16.60 -27.74
CA ASN A 571 -1.78 17.43 -27.42
C ASN A 571 -2.58 17.89 -28.66
N GLN A 572 -2.57 17.13 -29.75
CA GLN A 572 -3.31 17.45 -30.98
C GLN A 572 -4.84 17.23 -30.84
N GLY A 573 -5.32 16.79 -29.68
CA GLY A 573 -6.73 16.59 -29.37
C GLY A 573 -7.26 15.24 -29.85
N TYR A 574 -8.58 15.17 -30.07
CA TYR A 574 -9.30 13.94 -30.38
C TYR A 574 -9.88 13.97 -31.79
N ILE A 575 -9.89 12.82 -32.47
CA ILE A 575 -10.62 12.63 -33.73
C ILE A 575 -11.71 11.60 -33.50
N TYR A 576 -12.96 11.97 -33.76
CA TYR A 576 -14.10 11.07 -33.68
C TYR A 576 -14.38 10.43 -35.05
N GLU A 577 -15.02 9.27 -35.05
CA GLU A 577 -15.61 8.72 -36.26
C GLU A 577 -16.67 9.67 -36.86
N SER A 578 -17.08 9.42 -38.11
CA SER A 578 -18.05 10.25 -38.81
C SER A 578 -19.50 10.07 -38.33
N ALA A 579 -19.82 8.98 -37.65
CA ALA A 579 -21.17 8.69 -37.19
C ALA A 579 -21.19 7.86 -35.91
N ASN A 580 -22.24 8.04 -35.11
CA ASN A 580 -22.52 7.18 -33.97
C ASN A 580 -23.02 5.81 -34.44
N ARG A 581 -22.51 4.75 -33.80
CA ARG A 581 -22.94 3.36 -33.94
C ARG A 581 -23.98 3.02 -32.88
N THR A 582 -24.69 1.91 -33.06
CA THR A 582 -25.65 1.43 -32.07
C THR A 582 -25.62 -0.08 -31.94
N LEU A 583 -25.52 -0.54 -30.70
CA LEU A 583 -25.56 -1.94 -30.31
C LEU A 583 -26.85 -2.23 -29.54
N THR A 584 -27.53 -3.32 -29.86
CA THR A 584 -28.58 -3.88 -28.98
C THR A 584 -27.95 -4.96 -28.12
N VAL A 585 -27.86 -4.70 -26.82
CA VAL A 585 -27.29 -5.63 -25.84
C VAL A 585 -28.38 -6.65 -25.50
N PRO A 586 -28.12 -7.96 -25.64
CA PRO A 586 -29.13 -8.98 -25.40
C PRO A 586 -29.59 -8.97 -23.94
N ASP A 587 -30.79 -9.49 -23.69
CA ASP A 587 -31.24 -9.75 -22.33
C ASP A 587 -30.35 -10.78 -21.65
N CYS A 588 -30.09 -10.60 -20.36
CA CYS A 588 -29.23 -11.49 -19.61
C CYS A 588 -29.68 -12.95 -19.58
N LYS A 589 -31.00 -13.20 -19.65
CA LYS A 589 -31.56 -14.56 -19.67
C LYS A 589 -31.33 -15.27 -21.02
N SER A 590 -30.99 -14.51 -22.07
CA SER A 590 -30.78 -15.01 -23.43
C SER A 590 -29.30 -15.19 -23.81
N SER A 591 -28.39 -14.65 -23.00
CA SER A 591 -26.95 -14.64 -23.27
C SER A 591 -26.27 -15.94 -22.82
N LYS A 592 -25.95 -16.84 -23.77
CA LYS A 592 -25.05 -17.99 -23.56
C LYS A 592 -23.72 -17.86 -24.33
N LYS A 593 -23.55 -16.78 -25.09
CA LYS A 593 -22.36 -16.50 -25.90
C LYS A 593 -21.84 -15.08 -25.61
N PRO A 594 -20.51 -14.86 -25.59
CA PRO A 594 -19.96 -13.51 -25.49
C PRO A 594 -20.46 -12.67 -26.66
N VAL A 595 -20.91 -11.44 -26.39
CA VAL A 595 -21.26 -10.48 -27.44
C VAL A 595 -19.96 -9.89 -27.95
N VAL A 596 -19.64 -10.12 -29.23
CA VAL A 596 -18.46 -9.55 -29.88
C VAL A 596 -18.92 -8.62 -30.99
N VAL A 597 -18.52 -7.36 -30.91
CA VAL A 597 -18.76 -6.35 -31.92
C VAL A 597 -17.51 -6.25 -32.79
N ASN A 598 -17.67 -6.39 -34.11
CA ASN A 598 -16.58 -6.29 -35.07
C ASN A 598 -16.80 -5.06 -35.95
N ASP A 599 -16.05 -4.01 -35.68
CA ASP A 599 -16.12 -2.73 -36.36
C ASP A 599 -14.84 -2.46 -37.19
N ALA A 600 -14.95 -1.51 -38.11
CA ALA A 600 -13.82 -0.92 -38.81
C ALA A 600 -13.90 0.60 -38.67
N TRP A 601 -12.75 1.25 -38.51
CA TRP A 601 -12.69 2.70 -38.31
C TRP A 601 -13.31 3.47 -39.48
N GLU A 602 -14.33 4.29 -39.18
CA GLU A 602 -15.02 5.17 -40.14
C GLU A 602 -14.76 6.63 -39.81
N GLY A 603 -13.70 7.21 -40.37
CA GLY A 603 -13.37 8.61 -40.12
C GLY A 603 -12.03 9.01 -40.72
N ARG A 604 -11.70 10.29 -40.60
CA ARG A 604 -10.37 10.78 -40.99
C ARG A 604 -9.31 10.12 -40.11
N ARG A 605 -8.15 9.84 -40.68
CA ARG A 605 -6.96 9.46 -39.91
C ARG A 605 -6.27 10.75 -39.45
N GLY A 606 -5.78 10.75 -38.20
CA GLY A 606 -4.93 11.82 -37.69
C GLY A 606 -3.55 11.82 -38.36
N ALA A 607 -2.71 12.76 -37.95
CA ALA A 607 -1.33 12.84 -38.37
C ALA A 607 -0.42 12.83 -37.15
N SER A 608 0.66 12.04 -37.21
CA SER A 608 1.64 11.98 -36.13
C SER A 608 2.20 13.36 -35.82
N GLY A 609 2.19 13.72 -34.53
CA GLY A 609 3.02 14.80 -34.03
C GLY A 609 4.52 14.44 -34.06
N ASN A 610 5.37 15.47 -33.96
CA ASN A 610 6.83 15.38 -33.90
C ASN A 610 7.39 15.74 -32.52
N CYS A 611 6.65 15.36 -31.49
CA CYS A 611 7.11 15.26 -30.12
C CYS A 611 7.15 13.75 -29.76
#